data_AF-A0A1F6C3T0-F1
#
_entry.id   AF-A0A1F6C3T0-F1
#
_cell.length_a   1.000
_cell.length_b   1.000
_cell.length_c   1.000
_cell.angle_alpha   90.00
_cell.angle_beta   90.00
_cell.angle_gamma   90.00
#
_symmetry.space_group_name_H-M   'P 1'
#
loop_
_entity.id
_entity.type
_entity.pdbx_description
1 polymer ?
#
loop_
_entity_poly.entity_id
_entity_poly.type
_entity_poly.pdbx_seq_one_letter_code
_entity_poly.pdbx_strand_id
1 'polypeptide(L)'
;MPEKPSHLCDGVVTEETGAPRPFEGAEKVRFLKLRPSEPVQRGHFLSVIVPRPASASPSGVVTAVRGPNTLGARIVHGAVEDLALFAQDPPEMDASGVSAVGRSCLVRRVNGRITAVTLHSGQRLSADGGLMFETNSSGHAALAIADAEVTARLDIYDGTKLALFAPRRPVRVLADGQEQAFDHDPASQCVRFPCRRAREVRVLFS
;
A
#
# COMPACT_ATOMS: atom_id res chain seq x y z
N MET A 1 20.07 40.00 -54.88
CA MET A 1 21.27 40.30 -54.08
C MET A 1 20.86 40.35 -52.62
N PRO A 2 21.56 39.66 -51.70
CA PRO A 2 21.26 39.71 -50.28
C PRO A 2 22.10 40.80 -49.60
N GLU A 3 21.47 41.76 -48.94
CA GLU A 3 22.16 42.69 -48.03
C GLU A 3 22.21 42.09 -46.62
N LYS A 4 23.38 42.28 -46.00
CA LYS A 4 23.79 41.75 -44.70
C LYS A 4 23.16 42.50 -43.52
N PRO A 5 23.15 41.90 -42.32
CA PRO A 5 22.57 42.46 -41.10
C PRO A 5 23.55 43.37 -40.37
N SER A 6 23.05 44.44 -39.75
CA SER A 6 23.79 45.19 -38.72
C SER A 6 22.80 45.99 -37.87
N HIS A 7 22.69 45.69 -36.58
CA HIS A 7 22.48 46.62 -35.46
C HIS A 7 22.67 45.74 -34.20
N LEU A 8 23.90 45.66 -33.67
CA LEU A 8 24.42 46.50 -32.59
C LEU A 8 23.47 46.56 -31.39
N CYS A 9 23.84 45.78 -30.37
CA CYS A 9 23.45 45.95 -28.99
C CYS A 9 23.90 47.32 -28.49
N ASP A 10 23.03 48.04 -27.81
CA ASP A 10 23.42 48.98 -26.77
C ASP A 10 22.50 48.78 -25.57
N GLY A 11 23.15 48.55 -24.42
CA GLY A 11 22.52 48.09 -23.20
C GLY A 11 21.65 49.12 -22.51
N VAL A 12 20.62 48.61 -21.85
CA VAL A 12 20.18 49.14 -20.56
C VAL A 12 20.25 47.96 -19.60
N VAL A 13 21.30 47.94 -18.79
CA VAL A 13 21.39 47.10 -17.60
C VAL A 13 20.43 47.71 -16.59
N THR A 14 19.21 47.19 -16.51
CA THR A 14 18.40 47.35 -15.30
C THR A 14 19.00 46.42 -14.24
N GLU A 15 19.71 47.01 -13.29
CA GLU A 15 20.05 46.37 -12.02
C GLU A 15 18.75 46.00 -11.29
N GLU A 16 18.26 44.78 -11.49
CA GLU A 16 17.36 44.14 -10.54
C GLU A 16 18.20 43.56 -9.40
N THR A 17 18.43 44.39 -8.38
CA THR A 17 18.58 43.90 -7.01
C THR A 17 17.29 43.17 -6.61
N GLY A 18 17.30 41.84 -6.52
CA GLY A 18 16.09 41.12 -6.10
C GLY A 18 16.20 39.60 -6.03
N ALA A 19 16.44 39.11 -4.82
CA ALA A 19 16.27 37.73 -4.33
C ALA A 19 17.31 36.67 -4.78
N PRO A 20 17.88 35.90 -3.81
CA PRO A 20 18.65 34.70 -4.15
C PRO A 20 17.75 33.73 -4.92
N ARG A 21 18.20 33.27 -6.09
CA ARG A 21 17.51 32.22 -6.83
C ARG A 21 17.47 30.97 -5.94
N PRO A 22 16.30 30.41 -5.61
CA PRO A 22 16.16 29.35 -4.60
C PRO A 22 16.84 28.02 -4.95
N PHE A 23 17.58 27.95 -6.07
CA PHE A 23 18.20 26.74 -6.60
C PHE A 23 19.67 26.91 -7.00
N GLU A 24 20.29 28.09 -6.78
CA GLU A 24 21.75 28.22 -6.92
C GLU A 24 22.42 27.55 -5.71
N GLY A 25 22.69 26.25 -5.87
CA GLY A 25 23.22 25.38 -4.81
C GLY A 25 22.51 24.03 -4.70
N ALA A 26 21.47 23.77 -5.50
CA ALA A 26 20.83 22.47 -5.53
C ALA A 26 21.84 21.38 -5.96
N GLU A 27 22.14 20.47 -5.03
CA GLU A 27 22.85 19.21 -5.29
C GLU A 27 22.38 18.61 -6.62
N LYS A 28 23.33 18.12 -7.44
CA LYS A 28 23.05 17.52 -8.75
C LYS A 28 21.86 16.54 -8.65
N VAL A 29 20.68 16.97 -9.10
CA VAL A 29 19.50 16.11 -9.17
C VAL A 29 19.76 15.08 -10.27
N ARG A 30 20.10 13.84 -9.86
CA ARG A 30 20.23 12.71 -10.78
C ARG A 30 18.84 12.13 -11.03
N PHE A 31 18.44 12.04 -12.29
CA PHE A 31 17.15 11.47 -12.68
C PHE A 31 17.32 10.06 -13.24
N LEU A 32 16.35 9.19 -12.95
CA LEU A 32 16.17 7.89 -13.61
C LEU A 32 15.05 8.03 -14.64
N LYS A 33 15.33 7.63 -15.88
CA LYS A 33 14.36 7.67 -16.97
C LYS A 33 13.92 6.26 -17.32
N LEU A 34 12.67 5.94 -17.03
CA LEU A 34 12.03 4.68 -17.38
C LEU A 34 11.23 4.85 -18.66
N ARG A 35 11.44 3.97 -19.63
CA ARG A 35 10.67 3.92 -20.89
C ARG A 35 10.37 2.46 -21.22
N PRO A 36 9.19 2.14 -21.76
CA PRO A 36 8.95 0.86 -22.39
C PRO A 36 9.97 0.63 -23.51
N SER A 37 10.40 -0.62 -23.72
CA SER A 37 11.25 -0.98 -24.85
C SER A 37 10.51 -0.87 -26.20
N GLU A 38 9.18 -0.98 -26.18
CA GLU A 38 8.31 -0.94 -27.35
C GLU A 38 7.11 -0.01 -27.10
N PRO A 39 6.50 0.60 -28.14
CA PRO A 39 5.28 1.37 -27.97
C PRO A 39 4.15 0.53 -27.36
N VAL A 40 3.57 1.00 -26.26
CA VAL A 40 2.43 0.34 -25.61
C VAL A 40 1.23 1.27 -25.61
N GLN A 41 0.03 0.73 -25.86
CA GLN A 41 -1.22 1.49 -25.74
C GLN A 41 -1.57 1.78 -24.28
N ARG A 42 -1.22 0.85 -23.37
CA ARG A 42 -1.36 1.01 -21.92
C ARG A 42 -0.20 0.31 -21.22
N GLY A 43 0.43 1.00 -20.28
CA GLY A 43 1.57 0.48 -19.51
C GLY A 43 1.41 0.80 -18.03
N HIS A 44 1.85 -0.12 -17.18
CA HIS A 44 1.89 0.06 -15.73
C HIS A 44 3.35 -0.01 -15.27
N PHE A 45 3.76 0.97 -14.45
CA PHE A 45 5.09 1.00 -13.85
C PHE A 45 4.96 0.85 -12.34
N LEU A 46 5.77 -0.02 -11.77
CA LEU A 46 5.94 -0.14 -10.33
C LEU A 46 7.40 0.17 -10.00
N SER A 47 7.60 1.17 -9.14
CA SER A 47 8.90 1.49 -8.57
C SER A 47 8.89 1.16 -7.09
N VAL A 48 9.93 0.45 -6.64
CA VAL A 48 10.13 0.11 -5.23
C VAL A 48 11.36 0.86 -4.76
N ILE A 49 11.19 1.72 -3.76
CA ILE A 49 12.26 2.54 -3.20
C ILE A 49 12.51 2.05 -1.79
N VAL A 50 13.72 1.54 -1.53
CA VAL A 50 14.16 1.10 -0.21
C VAL A 50 15.32 2.01 0.23
N PRO A 51 15.04 3.04 1.05
CA PRO A 51 16.09 3.89 1.58
C PRO A 51 17.06 3.08 2.45
N ARG A 52 18.36 3.34 2.33
CA ARG A 52 19.39 2.72 3.16
C ARG A 52 20.49 3.73 3.50
N PRO A 53 21.19 3.57 4.64
CA PRO A 53 22.44 4.29 4.89
C PRO A 53 23.45 3.98 3.79
N ALA A 54 24.23 4.97 3.37
CA ALA A 54 25.23 4.80 2.30
C ALA A 54 26.30 3.76 2.66
N SER A 55 26.61 3.61 3.95
CA SER A 55 27.58 2.67 4.50
C SER A 55 27.06 1.25 4.70
N ALA A 56 25.74 1.03 4.64
CA ALA A 56 25.14 -0.28 4.85
C ALA A 56 25.25 -1.11 3.58
N SER A 57 25.68 -2.38 3.67
CA SER A 57 25.52 -3.33 2.56
C SER A 57 24.06 -3.43 2.14
N PRO A 58 23.75 -3.77 0.88
CA PRO A 58 22.37 -3.97 0.44
C PRO A 58 21.68 -4.98 1.37
N SER A 59 20.74 -4.49 2.17
CA SER A 59 20.02 -5.29 3.15
C SER A 59 18.61 -5.54 2.60
N GLY A 60 18.47 -6.65 1.92
CA GLY A 60 17.18 -7.16 1.47
C GLY A 60 17.09 -7.42 -0.03
N VAL A 61 16.17 -8.31 -0.38
CA VAL A 61 15.93 -8.77 -1.74
C VAL A 61 14.58 -8.21 -2.19
N VAL A 62 14.58 -7.50 -3.33
CA VAL A 62 13.35 -7.06 -4.00
C VAL A 62 13.11 -7.98 -5.18
N THR A 63 11.97 -8.67 -5.18
CA THR A 63 11.55 -9.56 -6.27
C THR A 63 10.24 -9.07 -6.86
N ALA A 64 10.20 -8.93 -8.18
CA ALA A 64 8.96 -8.59 -8.88
C ALA A 64 7.97 -9.76 -8.75
N VAL A 65 6.72 -9.45 -8.45
CA VAL A 65 5.62 -10.43 -8.41
C VAL A 65 4.67 -10.11 -9.54
N ARG A 66 4.30 -11.13 -10.31
CA ARG A 66 3.37 -11.02 -11.43
C ARG A 66 2.34 -12.14 -11.35
N GLY A 67 1.08 -11.78 -11.47
CA GLY A 67 -0.04 -12.67 -11.73
C GLY A 67 -0.75 -12.25 -13.02
N PRO A 68 -1.81 -12.96 -13.44
CA PRO A 68 -2.54 -12.64 -14.67
C PRO A 68 -3.09 -11.20 -14.74
N ASN A 69 -3.59 -10.68 -13.61
CA ASN A 69 -4.12 -9.31 -13.47
C ASN A 69 -3.41 -8.53 -12.34
N THR A 70 -2.19 -8.94 -11.98
CA THR A 70 -1.54 -8.47 -10.76
C THR A 70 -0.10 -8.10 -11.03
N LEU A 71 0.26 -6.88 -10.62
CA LEU A 71 1.64 -6.42 -10.54
C LEU A 71 1.98 -6.16 -9.09
N GLY A 72 3.15 -6.58 -8.65
CA GLY A 72 3.55 -6.39 -7.26
C GLY A 72 5.04 -6.52 -7.05
N ALA A 73 5.42 -6.40 -5.78
CA ALA A 73 6.78 -6.61 -5.34
C ALA A 73 6.78 -7.30 -3.97
N ARG A 74 7.74 -8.22 -3.82
CA ARG A 74 8.11 -8.82 -2.55
C ARG A 74 9.42 -8.21 -2.11
N ILE A 75 9.50 -7.77 -0.86
CA ILE A 75 10.68 -7.21 -0.24
C ILE A 75 10.99 -8.06 0.99
N VAL A 76 12.13 -8.74 1.01
CA VAL A 76 12.58 -9.53 2.15
C VAL A 76 13.78 -8.83 2.78
N HIS A 77 13.69 -8.46 4.05
CA HIS A 77 14.78 -7.84 4.82
C HIS A 77 14.88 -8.48 6.21
N GLY A 78 15.86 -9.37 6.38
CA GLY A 78 16.04 -10.14 7.61
C GLY A 78 14.83 -11.05 7.85
N ALA A 79 14.19 -10.89 9.01
CA ALA A 79 12.99 -11.63 9.39
C ALA A 79 11.68 -11.06 8.82
N VAL A 80 11.73 -9.90 8.14
CA VAL A 80 10.55 -9.20 7.63
C VAL A 80 10.39 -9.47 6.14
N GLU A 81 9.18 -9.84 5.74
CA GLU A 81 8.75 -9.89 4.34
C GLU A 81 7.57 -8.95 4.14
N ASP A 82 7.66 -8.03 3.20
CA ASP A 82 6.55 -7.22 2.72
C ASP A 82 6.16 -7.66 1.30
N LEU A 83 4.88 -7.94 1.09
CA LEU A 83 4.30 -8.22 -0.22
C LEU A 83 3.27 -7.15 -0.55
N ALA A 84 3.54 -6.34 -1.58
CA ALA A 84 2.60 -5.36 -2.09
C ALA A 84 2.08 -5.78 -3.47
N LEU A 85 0.76 -5.81 -3.64
CA LEU A 85 0.09 -6.19 -4.88
C LEU A 85 -0.84 -5.06 -5.36
N PHE A 86 -0.97 -4.94 -6.67
CA PHE A 86 -1.80 -3.97 -7.36
C PHE A 86 -2.56 -4.66 -8.50
N ALA A 87 -3.87 -4.41 -8.60
CA ALA A 87 -4.67 -4.86 -9.72
C ALA A 87 -4.31 -4.03 -10.96
N GLN A 88 -4.01 -4.69 -12.08
CA GLN A 88 -3.77 -3.99 -13.35
C GLN A 88 -5.11 -3.45 -13.90
N ASP A 89 -6.14 -4.29 -13.83
CA ASP A 89 -7.53 -3.96 -14.10
C ASP A 89 -8.40 -4.39 -12.89
N PRO A 90 -8.69 -3.48 -11.95
CA PRO A 90 -9.46 -3.79 -10.73
C PRO A 90 -10.80 -4.50 -11.03
N PRO A 91 -11.31 -5.33 -10.08
CA PRO A 91 -10.95 -5.34 -8.67
C PRO A 91 -10.11 -6.54 -8.21
N GLU A 92 -9.80 -7.51 -9.06
CA GLU A 92 -9.24 -8.78 -8.58
C GLU A 92 -7.72 -8.81 -8.62
N MET A 93 -7.12 -9.30 -7.53
CA MET A 93 -5.69 -9.61 -7.44
C MET A 93 -5.52 -11.03 -6.91
N ASP A 94 -4.60 -11.77 -7.51
CA ASP A 94 -4.16 -13.06 -7.00
C ASP A 94 -2.69 -13.30 -7.37
N ALA A 95 -1.84 -13.41 -6.34
CA ALA A 95 -0.46 -13.81 -6.49
C ALA A 95 0.14 -14.23 -5.14
N SER A 96 1.06 -15.20 -5.17
CA SER A 96 1.89 -15.55 -4.01
C SER A 96 1.10 -15.89 -2.74
N GLY A 97 -0.04 -16.59 -2.87
CA GLY A 97 -0.87 -16.99 -1.73
C GLY A 97 -1.72 -15.87 -1.13
N VAL A 98 -1.79 -14.71 -1.80
CA VAL A 98 -2.66 -13.59 -1.43
C VAL A 98 -3.67 -13.37 -2.54
N SER A 99 -4.95 -13.33 -2.15
CA SER A 99 -6.05 -12.98 -3.05
C SER A 99 -6.86 -11.83 -2.46
N ALA A 100 -7.29 -10.91 -3.31
CA ALA A 100 -8.01 -9.73 -2.87
C ALA A 100 -8.98 -9.21 -3.92
N VAL A 101 -10.08 -8.65 -3.44
CA VAL A 101 -11.00 -7.81 -4.21
C VAL A 101 -10.77 -6.38 -3.76
N GLY A 102 -10.00 -5.61 -4.52
CA GLY A 102 -9.67 -4.21 -4.30
C GLY A 102 -8.69 -3.66 -5.34
N ARG A 103 -8.14 -2.46 -5.08
CA ARG A 103 -7.19 -1.84 -6.00
C ARG A 103 -5.74 -2.20 -5.69
N SER A 104 -5.40 -2.28 -4.41
CA SER A 104 -4.09 -2.71 -3.94
C SER A 104 -4.17 -3.28 -2.53
N CYS A 105 -3.18 -4.10 -2.18
CA CYS A 105 -3.01 -4.60 -0.82
C CYS A 105 -1.53 -4.69 -0.45
N LEU A 106 -1.27 -4.70 0.87
CA LEU A 106 0.02 -5.03 1.44
C LEU A 106 -0.17 -6.11 2.49
N VAL A 107 0.73 -7.09 2.51
CA VAL A 107 0.82 -8.12 3.55
C VAL A 107 2.23 -8.09 4.10
N ARG A 108 2.36 -7.86 5.41
CA ARG A 108 3.62 -7.92 6.14
C ARG A 108 3.69 -9.20 6.94
N ARG A 109 4.80 -9.92 6.80
CA ARG A 109 5.17 -11.06 7.62
C ARG A 109 6.42 -10.76 8.45
N VAL A 110 6.44 -11.22 9.68
CA VAL A 110 7.62 -11.21 10.56
C VAL A 110 7.82 -12.63 11.07
N ASN A 111 9.01 -13.18 10.85
CA ASN A 111 9.30 -14.60 11.14
C ASN A 111 8.28 -15.55 10.50
N GLY A 112 7.85 -15.25 9.27
CA GLY A 112 6.86 -16.04 8.53
C GLY A 112 5.40 -15.88 8.98
N ARG A 113 5.12 -15.12 10.04
CA ARG A 113 3.75 -14.87 10.53
C ARG A 113 3.23 -13.55 10.00
N ILE A 114 1.97 -13.50 9.54
CA ILE A 114 1.33 -12.25 9.14
C ILE A 114 1.13 -11.37 10.38
N THR A 115 1.71 -10.17 10.36
CA THR A 115 1.58 -9.18 11.46
C THR A 115 0.83 -7.94 11.06
N ALA A 116 0.72 -7.65 9.76
CA ALA A 116 -0.09 -6.55 9.28
C ALA A 116 -0.60 -6.82 7.87
N VAL A 117 -1.80 -6.33 7.58
CA VAL A 117 -2.34 -6.30 6.23
C VAL A 117 -3.02 -4.97 5.95
N THR A 118 -3.00 -4.52 4.70
CA THR A 118 -3.79 -3.39 4.25
C THR A 118 -4.52 -3.73 2.95
N LEU A 119 -5.72 -3.19 2.79
CA LEU A 119 -6.52 -3.26 1.57
C LEU A 119 -7.01 -1.86 1.23
N HIS A 120 -6.84 -1.46 -0.03
CA HIS A 120 -7.25 -0.15 -0.51
C HIS A 120 -8.34 -0.26 -1.57
N SER A 121 -9.44 0.48 -1.37
CA SER A 121 -10.62 0.48 -2.26
C SER A 121 -11.09 -0.93 -2.58
N GLY A 122 -11.29 -1.74 -1.53
CA GLY A 122 -11.59 -3.15 -1.65
C GLY A 122 -12.64 -3.64 -0.67
N GLN A 123 -13.02 -4.90 -0.85
CA GLN A 123 -14.06 -5.59 -0.10
C GLN A 123 -13.55 -6.84 0.60
N ARG A 124 -12.50 -7.48 0.08
CA ARG A 124 -12.01 -8.75 0.59
C ARG A 124 -10.49 -8.87 0.45
N LEU A 125 -9.85 -9.42 1.47
CA LEU A 125 -8.44 -9.81 1.46
C LEU A 125 -8.28 -11.16 2.17
N SER A 126 -7.65 -12.10 1.49
CA SER A 126 -7.22 -13.39 2.02
C SER A 126 -5.72 -13.56 1.82
N ALA A 127 -5.06 -14.19 2.79
CA ALA A 127 -3.63 -14.46 2.75
C ALA A 127 -3.35 -15.82 3.40
N ASP A 128 -2.48 -16.61 2.77
CA ASP A 128 -2.04 -17.92 3.25
C ASP A 128 -3.22 -18.88 3.57
N GLY A 129 -4.28 -18.79 2.76
CA GLY A 129 -5.51 -19.58 2.90
C GLY A 129 -6.52 -19.05 3.94
N GLY A 130 -6.14 -18.06 4.75
CA GLY A 130 -7.00 -17.44 5.75
C GLY A 130 -7.70 -16.18 5.23
N LEU A 131 -8.92 -15.92 5.70
CA LEU A 131 -9.60 -14.64 5.48
C LEU A 131 -9.02 -13.60 6.44
N MET A 132 -8.56 -12.47 5.90
CA MET A 132 -8.01 -11.37 6.70
C MET A 132 -9.06 -10.31 6.98
N PHE A 133 -9.81 -9.94 5.94
CA PHE A 133 -10.82 -8.88 5.97
C PHE A 133 -11.90 -9.17 4.92
N GLU A 134 -13.17 -8.98 5.28
CA GLU A 134 -14.30 -8.96 4.35
C GLU A 134 -15.33 -7.90 4.78
N THR A 135 -15.88 -7.18 3.82
CA THR A 135 -17.02 -6.28 3.98
C THR A 135 -17.91 -6.36 2.75
N ASN A 136 -19.16 -5.94 2.87
CA ASN A 136 -20.08 -5.85 1.74
C ASN A 136 -20.04 -4.49 1.01
N SER A 137 -19.25 -3.53 1.49
CA SER A 137 -19.05 -2.23 0.84
C SER A 137 -17.58 -1.99 0.52
N SER A 138 -17.28 -1.27 -0.56
CA SER A 138 -15.88 -0.91 -0.86
C SER A 138 -15.35 0.06 0.20
N GLY A 139 -14.10 -0.12 0.60
CA GLY A 139 -13.44 0.77 1.56
C GLY A 139 -11.95 0.51 1.70
N HIS A 140 -11.38 1.07 2.77
CA HIS A 140 -9.99 0.89 3.15
C HIS A 140 -9.93 0.16 4.49
N ALA A 141 -8.99 -0.76 4.61
CA ALA A 141 -8.73 -1.49 5.83
C ALA A 141 -7.23 -1.57 6.08
N ALA A 142 -6.81 -1.36 7.33
CA ALA A 142 -5.47 -1.65 7.80
C ALA A 142 -5.57 -2.42 9.11
N LEU A 143 -5.07 -3.66 9.13
CA LEU A 143 -5.09 -4.53 10.28
C LEU A 143 -3.66 -4.69 10.81
N ALA A 144 -3.51 -4.59 12.12
CA ALA A 144 -2.34 -5.02 12.87
C ALA A 144 -2.72 -6.26 13.70
N ILE A 145 -1.92 -7.31 13.60
CA ILE A 145 -2.17 -8.60 14.23
C ILE A 145 -1.09 -8.84 15.27
N ALA A 146 -1.50 -8.93 16.53
CA ALA A 146 -0.65 -9.25 17.68
C ALA A 146 -1.24 -10.43 18.46
N ASP A 147 -0.47 -11.00 19.39
CA ASP A 147 -0.89 -12.18 20.16
C ASP A 147 -2.09 -11.89 21.08
N ALA A 148 -2.16 -10.67 21.61
CA ALA A 148 -3.20 -10.23 22.54
C ALA A 148 -4.43 -9.63 21.83
N GLU A 149 -4.27 -9.06 20.64
CA GLU A 149 -5.36 -8.44 19.91
C GLU A 149 -5.11 -8.31 18.40
N VAL A 150 -6.20 -8.19 17.65
CA VAL A 150 -6.19 -7.66 16.28
C VAL A 150 -6.81 -6.27 16.30
N THR A 151 -6.09 -5.27 15.79
CA THR A 151 -6.59 -3.90 15.63
C THR A 151 -6.79 -3.60 14.16
N ALA A 152 -7.98 -3.12 13.78
CA ALA A 152 -8.31 -2.71 12.43
C ALA A 152 -8.68 -1.23 12.40
N ARG A 153 -8.10 -0.48 11.46
CA ARG A 153 -8.52 0.87 11.09
C ARG A 153 -9.26 0.83 9.77
N LEU A 154 -10.45 1.42 9.74
CA LEU A 154 -11.42 1.26 8.66
C LEU A 154 -11.88 2.61 8.12
N ASP A 155 -12.01 2.67 6.80
CA ASP A 155 -12.74 3.70 6.09
C ASP A 155 -13.71 3.03 5.12
N ILE A 156 -14.88 2.70 5.65
CA ILE A 156 -15.96 2.01 4.95
C ILE A 156 -17.17 2.94 4.85
N TYR A 157 -17.73 3.06 3.66
CA TYR A 157 -18.75 4.07 3.37
C TYR A 157 -20.16 3.66 3.87
N ASP A 158 -20.50 2.38 3.75
CA ASP A 158 -21.81 1.84 4.18
C ASP A 158 -21.76 0.31 4.34
N GLY A 159 -20.97 -0.17 5.29
CA GLY A 159 -20.92 -1.60 5.62
C GLY A 159 -22.15 -2.01 6.42
N THR A 160 -22.69 -3.19 6.19
CA THR A 160 -23.61 -3.84 7.16
C THR A 160 -23.03 -5.10 7.75
N LYS A 161 -21.98 -5.64 7.12
CA LYS A 161 -21.26 -6.83 7.56
C LYS A 161 -19.77 -6.55 7.51
N LEU A 162 -19.10 -6.83 8.62
CA LEU A 162 -17.64 -6.89 8.67
C LEU A 162 -17.22 -8.28 9.13
N ALA A 163 -16.22 -8.86 8.46
CA ALA A 163 -15.47 -10.00 8.94
C ALA A 163 -14.00 -9.64 9.09
N LEU A 164 -13.41 -9.96 10.23
CA LEU A 164 -12.00 -9.73 10.52
C LEU A 164 -11.34 -11.02 11.00
N PHE A 165 -10.07 -11.18 10.66
CA PHE A 165 -9.25 -12.27 11.17
C PHE A 165 -9.24 -12.32 12.69
N ALA A 166 -9.41 -13.52 13.22
CA ALA A 166 -9.33 -13.86 14.63
C ALA A 166 -8.70 -15.26 14.73
N PRO A 167 -7.39 -15.37 15.02
CA PRO A 167 -6.68 -16.65 15.00
C PRO A 167 -7.20 -17.65 16.03
N ARG A 168 -7.89 -17.15 17.06
CA ARG A 168 -8.51 -17.89 18.15
C ARG A 168 -9.78 -17.19 18.60
N ARG A 169 -10.59 -17.89 19.41
CA ARG A 169 -11.84 -17.35 19.93
C ARG A 169 -11.58 -16.05 20.70
N PRO A 170 -12.15 -14.90 20.28
CA PRO A 170 -12.05 -13.67 21.02
C PRO A 170 -12.89 -13.71 22.30
N VAL A 171 -12.45 -12.91 23.28
CA VAL A 171 -13.24 -12.63 24.47
C VAL A 171 -14.19 -11.46 24.25
N ARG A 172 -13.77 -10.45 23.47
CA ARG A 172 -14.52 -9.21 23.24
C ARG A 172 -14.18 -8.63 21.88
N VAL A 173 -15.14 -7.96 21.26
CA VAL A 173 -14.95 -7.13 20.06
C VAL A 173 -15.41 -5.72 20.39
N LEU A 174 -14.54 -4.74 20.15
CA LEU A 174 -14.83 -3.32 20.35
C LEU A 174 -14.86 -2.62 19.00
N ALA A 175 -15.88 -1.83 18.71
CA ALA A 175 -15.95 -0.92 17.57
C ALA A 175 -16.06 0.51 18.09
N ASP A 176 -15.11 1.36 17.74
CA ASP A 176 -14.96 2.73 18.27
C ASP A 176 -15.06 2.79 19.81
N GLY A 177 -14.46 1.79 20.47
CA GLY A 177 -14.46 1.64 21.93
C GLY A 177 -15.73 1.02 22.53
N GLN A 178 -16.78 0.78 21.75
CA GLN A 178 -18.03 0.17 22.21
C GLN A 178 -18.06 -1.34 21.94
N GLU A 179 -18.44 -2.12 22.94
CA GLU A 179 -18.55 -3.57 22.80
C GLU A 179 -19.64 -3.97 21.80
N GLN A 180 -19.31 -4.91 20.92
CA GLN A 180 -20.19 -5.43 19.88
C GLN A 180 -20.49 -6.90 20.12
N ALA A 181 -21.73 -7.31 19.86
CA ALA A 181 -22.05 -8.71 19.70
C ALA A 181 -21.37 -9.24 18.43
N PHE A 182 -20.82 -10.46 18.49
CA PHE A 182 -20.09 -11.06 17.38
C PHE A 182 -20.30 -12.56 17.32
N ASP A 183 -20.16 -13.10 16.11
CA ASP A 183 -20.06 -14.52 15.83
C ASP A 183 -18.61 -14.86 15.49
N HIS A 184 -18.04 -15.87 16.14
CA HIS A 184 -16.71 -16.38 15.80
C HIS A 184 -16.83 -17.71 15.08
N ASP A 185 -16.29 -17.78 13.87
CA ASP A 185 -16.22 -18.98 13.06
C ASP A 185 -14.81 -19.56 13.14
N PRO A 186 -14.60 -20.68 13.87
CA PRO A 186 -13.29 -21.28 14.05
C PRO A 186 -12.74 -21.91 12.77
N ALA A 187 -13.59 -22.29 11.80
CA ALA A 187 -13.13 -22.89 10.55
C ALA A 187 -12.49 -21.85 9.62
N SER A 188 -13.06 -20.65 9.57
CA SER A 188 -12.50 -19.52 8.81
C SER A 188 -11.61 -18.58 9.63
N GLN A 189 -11.46 -18.84 10.93
CA GLN A 189 -10.71 -18.01 11.88
C GLN A 189 -11.09 -16.54 11.78
N CYS A 190 -12.39 -16.26 11.82
CA CYS A 190 -12.92 -14.91 11.64
C CYS A 190 -14.00 -14.58 12.65
N VAL A 191 -14.01 -13.33 13.09
CA VAL A 191 -15.18 -12.73 13.75
C VAL A 191 -16.04 -12.04 12.74
N ARG A 192 -17.37 -12.10 12.93
CA ARG A 192 -18.37 -11.41 12.13
C ARG A 192 -19.27 -10.60 13.03
N PHE A 193 -19.52 -9.35 12.66
CA PHE A 193 -20.44 -8.49 13.40
C PHE A 193 -20.98 -7.38 12.49
N PRO A 194 -22.15 -6.81 12.82
CA PRO A 194 -22.69 -5.68 12.08
C PRO A 194 -21.86 -4.41 12.34
N CYS A 195 -21.47 -3.71 11.28
CA CYS A 195 -20.62 -2.53 11.40
C CYS A 195 -20.99 -1.48 10.37
N ARG A 196 -21.67 -0.41 10.80
CA ARG A 196 -22.14 0.67 9.92
C ARG A 196 -21.05 1.69 9.56
N ARG A 197 -20.30 2.17 10.55
CA ARG A 197 -19.33 3.27 10.39
C ARG A 197 -18.11 3.19 11.31
N ALA A 198 -17.76 1.99 11.81
CA ALA A 198 -16.61 1.89 12.71
C ALA A 198 -15.34 2.38 12.01
N ARG A 199 -14.56 3.20 12.71
CA ARG A 199 -13.25 3.69 12.26
C ARG A 199 -12.13 2.85 12.86
N GLU A 200 -12.35 2.34 14.06
CA GLU A 200 -11.45 1.45 14.75
C GLU A 200 -12.22 0.23 15.26
N VAL A 201 -11.65 -0.95 15.03
CA VAL A 201 -12.15 -2.20 15.58
C VAL A 201 -11.01 -2.91 16.30
N ARG A 202 -11.26 -3.42 17.50
CA ARG A 202 -10.33 -4.24 18.27
C ARG A 202 -10.96 -5.59 18.60
N VAL A 203 -10.28 -6.66 18.24
CA VAL A 203 -10.65 -8.04 18.57
C VAL A 203 -9.69 -8.51 19.65
N LEU A 204 -10.19 -8.69 20.87
CA LEU A 204 -9.38 -8.97 22.06
C LEU A 204 -9.39 -10.47 22.37
N PHE A 205 -8.24 -11.00 22.77
CA PHE A 205 -8.07 -12.39 23.19
C PHE A 205 -7.63 -12.48 24.65
N SER A 206 -7.90 -13.64 25.29
CA SER A 206 -7.48 -13.95 26.66
C SER A 206 -5.99 -14.26 26.77
#